data_AF-A0A964ZP80-F1
#
_entry.id   AF-A0A964ZP80-F1
#
_cell.length_a   1.000
_cell.length_b   1.000
_cell.length_c   1.000
_cell.angle_alpha   90.00
_cell.angle_beta   90.00
_cell.angle_gamma   90.00
#
_symmetry.space_group_name_H-M   'P 1'
#
loop_
_entity.id
_entity.type
_entity.pdbx_description
1 polymer ?
#
loop_
_entity_poly.entity_id
_entity_poly.type
_entity_poly.pdbx_seq_one_letter_code
_entity_poly.pdbx_strand_id
1 'polypeptide(L)'
;MGLRTRILLTFGIGALILSGVLTFLTYTLTRSNLIEREGELGISNQVIAETLDSLRIALFAAAAITLLVGLLLGILASERVVRPLAGAADAARAIAEGRLDTRLEPTDDPDLNALTESFNDMVARLQDRVERDARFASDVSHELRS
;
A
#
# COMPACT_ATOMS: atom_id res chain seq x y z
N MET A 1 -1.04 -13.45 -10.25
CA MET A 1 -1.81 -13.24 -9.00
C MET A 1 -2.04 -11.75 -8.84
N GLY A 2 -3.29 -11.30 -8.62
CA GLY A 2 -3.61 -9.87 -8.62
C GLY A 2 -3.18 -9.08 -7.39
N LEU A 3 -3.11 -7.75 -7.50
CA LEU A 3 -2.81 -6.79 -6.43
C LEU A 3 -3.57 -7.14 -5.17
N ARG A 4 -4.88 -7.40 -5.31
CA ARG A 4 -5.77 -7.79 -4.21
C ARG A 4 -5.27 -9.02 -3.46
N THR A 5 -4.89 -10.07 -4.17
CA THR A 5 -4.40 -11.32 -3.55
C THR A 5 -3.05 -11.12 -2.87
N ARG A 6 -2.14 -10.33 -3.45
CA ARG A 6 -0.81 -10.09 -2.87
C ARG A 6 -0.88 -9.13 -1.68
N ILE A 7 -1.72 -8.09 -1.75
CA ILE A 7 -2.00 -7.18 -0.62
C ILE A 7 -2.64 -7.97 0.52
N LEU A 8 -3.65 -8.79 0.24
CA LEU A 8 -4.31 -9.64 1.24
C LEU A 8 -3.34 -10.65 1.86
N LEU A 9 -2.43 -11.24 1.09
CA LEU A 9 -1.39 -12.12 1.63
C LEU A 9 -0.42 -11.35 2.52
N THR A 10 0.03 -10.16 2.13
CA THR A 10 0.95 -9.35 2.95
C THR A 10 0.28 -8.82 4.22
N PHE A 11 -0.99 -8.42 4.13
CA PHE A 11 -1.79 -8.06 5.30
C PHE A 11 -2.05 -9.26 6.20
N GLY A 12 -2.39 -10.41 5.62
CA GLY A 12 -2.65 -11.65 6.34
C GLY A 12 -1.42 -12.16 7.09
N ILE A 13 -0.25 -12.13 6.44
CA ILE A 13 1.03 -12.48 7.07
C ILE A 13 1.36 -11.48 8.18
N GLY A 14 1.19 -10.18 7.93
CA GLY A 14 1.40 -9.14 8.95
C GLY A 14 0.49 -9.32 10.16
N ALA A 15 -0.79 -9.62 9.95
CA ALA A 15 -1.77 -9.87 11.00
C ALA A 15 -1.49 -11.17 11.77
N LEU A 16 -1.06 -12.23 11.08
CA LEU A 16 -0.66 -13.50 11.72
C LEU A 16 0.60 -13.33 12.59
N ILE A 17 1.59 -12.60 12.10
CA ILE A 17 2.80 -12.28 12.87
C ILE A 17 2.41 -11.44 14.10
N LEU A 18 1.60 -10.40 13.91
CA LEU A 18 1.14 -9.53 14.99
C LEU A 18 0.33 -10.30 16.04
N SER A 19 -0.59 -11.17 15.61
CA SER A 19 -1.40 -12.01 16.49
C SER A 19 -0.54 -13.05 17.23
N GLY A 20 0.41 -13.67 16.55
CA GLY A 20 1.35 -14.62 17.16
C GLY A 20 2.21 -13.96 18.23
N VAL A 21 2.72 -12.77 17.94
CA VAL A 21 3.46 -11.94 18.92
C VAL A 21 2.58 -11.59 20.11
N LEU A 22 1.36 -11.08 19.88
CA LEU A 22 0.46 -10.66 20.94
C LEU A 22 0.05 -11.83 21.84
N THR A 23 -0.19 -12.99 21.23
CA THR A 23 -0.54 -14.24 21.93
C THR A 23 0.65 -14.74 22.74
N PHE A 24 1.85 -14.74 22.17
CA PHE A 24 3.07 -15.13 22.87
C PHE A 24 3.35 -14.21 24.06
N LEU A 25 3.20 -12.91 23.86
CA LEU A 25 3.38 -11.90 24.90
C LEU A 25 2.36 -12.08 26.04
N THR A 26 1.08 -12.23 25.68
CA THR A 26 0.00 -12.49 26.64
C THR A 26 0.23 -13.78 27.41
N TYR A 27 0.68 -14.84 26.73
CA TYR A 27 1.00 -16.13 27.33
C TYR A 27 2.15 -16.01 28.33
N THR A 28 3.23 -15.30 27.97
CA THR A 28 4.39 -15.12 28.86
C THR A 28 4.04 -14.29 30.10
N LEU A 29 3.27 -13.20 29.94
CA LEU A 29 2.79 -12.37 31.05
C LEU A 29 1.82 -13.12 31.96
N THR A 30 0.93 -13.92 31.38
CA THR A 30 -0.04 -14.71 32.15
C THR A 30 0.64 -15.86 32.88
N ARG A 31 1.64 -16.50 32.25
CA ARG A 31 2.44 -17.57 32.86
C ARG A 31 3.28 -17.08 34.03
N SER A 32 3.89 -15.90 33.95
CA SER A 32 4.62 -15.34 35.09
C SER A 32 3.69 -15.01 36.27
N ASN A 33 2.49 -14.49 36.01
CA ASN A 33 1.50 -14.18 37.05
C ASN A 33 0.76 -15.40 37.64
N LEU A 34 0.59 -16.49 36.87
CA LEU A 34 -0.13 -17.68 37.33
C LEU A 34 0.74 -18.65 38.16
N ILE A 35 2.06 -18.62 38.01
CA ILE A 35 2.96 -19.49 38.80
C ILE A 35 3.12 -18.97 40.24
N GLU A 36 2.77 -17.72 40.51
CA GLU A 36 2.92 -17.08 41.82
C GLU A 36 1.64 -17.16 42.70
N ARG A 37 0.53 -17.69 42.17
CA ARG A 37 -0.76 -17.73 42.88
C ARG A 37 -0.96 -18.87 43.88
N GLU A 38 0.01 -19.78 44.04
CA GLU A 38 -0.01 -20.75 45.15
C GLU A 38 0.81 -20.32 46.38
N GLY A 39 1.35 -19.09 46.43
CA GLY A 39 2.10 -18.55 47.58
C GLY A 39 1.52 -17.26 48.15
N GLU A 40 0.48 -17.38 48.98
CA GLU A 40 0.04 -16.49 50.07
C GLU A 40 0.16 -14.94 49.97
N LEU A 41 -1.00 -14.30 50.11
CA LEU A 41 -1.28 -13.18 51.04
C LEU A 41 -0.07 -12.40 51.60
N GLY A 42 0.53 -11.55 50.76
CA GLY A 42 1.42 -10.48 51.20
C GLY A 42 1.53 -9.45 50.10
N ILE A 43 0.87 -8.29 50.23
CA ILE A 43 1.02 -7.18 49.29
C ILE A 43 2.43 -6.60 49.48
N SER A 44 3.42 -7.22 48.86
CA SER A 44 4.80 -6.75 48.85
C SER A 44 5.00 -5.81 47.66
N ASN A 45 5.59 -4.64 47.93
CA ASN A 45 6.00 -3.67 46.90
C ASN A 45 6.93 -4.28 45.83
N GLN A 46 7.55 -5.44 46.10
CA GLN A 46 8.35 -6.19 45.14
C GLN A 46 7.53 -6.77 43.97
N VAL A 47 6.33 -7.32 44.24
CA VAL A 47 5.47 -7.88 43.18
C VAL A 47 4.96 -6.76 42.26
N ILE A 48 4.65 -5.59 42.83
CA ILE A 48 4.26 -4.42 42.05
C ILE A 48 5.43 -3.95 41.16
N ALA A 49 6.67 -3.98 41.64
CA ALA A 49 7.83 -3.59 40.86
C ALA A 49 8.11 -4.54 39.69
N GLU A 50 8.05 -5.87 39.90
CA GLU A 50 8.29 -6.87 38.85
C GLU A 50 7.19 -6.90 37.80
N THR A 51 5.93 -6.75 38.23
CA THR A 51 4.79 -6.64 37.30
C THR A 51 4.87 -5.38 36.44
N LEU A 52 5.29 -4.24 37.01
CA LEU A 52 5.49 -3.00 36.25
C LEU A 52 6.63 -3.10 35.23
N ASP A 53 7.74 -3.78 35.55
CA ASP A 53 8.86 -3.93 34.61
C ASP A 53 8.50 -4.88 33.46
N SER A 54 7.83 -5.99 33.77
CA SER A 54 7.29 -6.92 32.77
C SER A 54 6.28 -6.24 31.85
N LEU A 55 5.38 -5.41 32.42
CA LEU A 55 4.42 -4.63 31.64
C LEU A 55 5.11 -3.61 30.72
N ARG A 56 6.15 -2.92 31.21
CA ARG A 56 6.93 -1.96 30.42
C ARG A 56 7.59 -2.64 29.23
N ILE A 57 8.31 -3.74 29.44
CA ILE A 57 8.97 -4.49 28.38
C ILE A 57 7.94 -4.99 27.36
N ALA A 58 6.81 -5.51 27.83
CA ALA A 58 5.72 -5.95 26.96
C ALA A 58 5.14 -4.82 26.11
N LEU A 59 4.88 -3.65 26.70
CA LEU A 59 4.37 -2.49 25.98
C LEU A 59 5.38 -1.97 24.95
N PHE A 60 6.67 -1.89 25.30
CA PHE A 60 7.71 -1.50 24.36
C PHE A 60 7.86 -2.50 23.20
N ALA A 61 7.82 -3.80 23.49
CA ALA A 61 7.86 -4.84 22.46
C ALA A 61 6.65 -4.75 21.53
N ALA A 62 5.44 -4.59 22.08
CA ALA A 62 4.22 -4.44 21.30
C ALA A 62 4.23 -3.19 20.41
N ALA A 63 4.68 -2.06 20.96
CA ALA A 63 4.83 -0.81 20.22
C ALA A 63 5.86 -0.95 19.08
N ALA A 64 7.02 -1.55 19.36
CA ALA A 64 8.07 -1.78 18.38
C ALA A 64 7.58 -2.67 17.23
N ILE A 65 6.87 -3.76 17.54
CA ILE A 65 6.35 -4.69 16.52
C ILE A 65 5.25 -4.04 15.69
N THR A 66 4.35 -3.29 16.32
CA THR A 66 3.30 -2.55 15.63
C THR A 66 3.90 -1.53 14.66
N LEU A 67 4.93 -0.79 15.09
CA LEU A 67 5.66 0.14 14.24
C LEU A 67 6.34 -0.57 13.07
N LEU A 68 7.04 -1.69 13.31
CA LEU A 68 7.72 -2.45 12.25
C LEU A 68 6.74 -2.97 11.20
N VAL A 69 5.60 -3.53 11.63
CA VAL A 69 4.56 -4.01 10.70
C VAL A 69 3.94 -2.85 9.93
N GLY A 70 3.60 -1.75 10.60
CA GLY A 70 3.06 -0.55 9.96
C GLY A 70 4.02 0.02 8.92
N LEU A 71 5.31 0.09 9.23
CA LEU A 71 6.34 0.58 8.32
C LEU A 71 6.51 -0.33 7.11
N LEU A 72 6.53 -1.66 7.32
CA LEU A 72 6.63 -2.63 6.24
C LEU A 72 5.42 -2.54 5.30
N LEU A 73 4.20 -2.48 5.85
CA LEU A 73 2.98 -2.32 5.06
C LEU A 73 2.95 -0.98 4.32
N GLY A 74 3.39 0.10 4.96
CA GLY A 74 3.46 1.43 4.35
C GLY A 74 4.40 1.48 3.15
N ILE A 75 5.60 0.91 3.28
CA ILE A 75 6.57 0.82 2.17
C ILE A 75 5.99 0.00 1.03
N LEU A 76 5.40 -1.16 1.34
CA LEU A 76 4.81 -2.04 0.32
C LEU A 76 3.66 -1.38 -0.44
N ALA A 77 2.79 -0.66 0.27
CA ALA A 77 1.67 0.08 -0.31
C ALA A 77 2.15 1.25 -1.18
N SER A 78 3.18 1.96 -0.72
CA SER A 78 3.77 3.08 -1.45
C SER A 78 4.35 2.62 -2.80
N GLU A 79 5.16 1.57 -2.80
CA GLU A 79 5.81 1.09 -4.03
C GLU A 79 4.84 0.45 -5.02
N ARG A 80 3.82 -0.27 -4.54
CA ARG A 80 2.93 -1.05 -5.42
C ARG A 80 1.66 -0.34 -5.86
N VAL A 81 1.17 0.61 -5.09
CA VAL A 81 -0.12 1.27 -5.38
C VAL A 81 0.10 2.76 -5.64
N VAL A 82 0.77 3.45 -4.73
CA VAL A 82 0.90 4.90 -4.80
C VAL A 82 1.79 5.33 -5.95
N ARG A 83 2.94 4.67 -6.14
CA ARG A 83 3.91 5.03 -7.19
C ARG A 83 3.37 4.84 -8.62
N PRO A 84 2.75 3.71 -9.00
CA PRO A 84 2.15 3.56 -10.32
C PRO A 84 0.99 4.54 -10.56
N LEU A 85 0.19 4.82 -9.52
CA LEU A 85 -0.92 5.75 -9.63
C LEU A 85 -0.45 7.20 -9.81
N ALA A 86 0.64 7.59 -9.14
CA ALA A 86 1.29 8.87 -9.37
C ALA A 86 1.83 8.97 -10.81
N GLY A 87 2.47 7.91 -11.33
CA GLY A 87 2.90 7.85 -12.72
C GLY A 87 1.74 7.98 -13.72
N ALA A 88 0.60 7.37 -13.43
CA ALA A 88 -0.62 7.54 -14.22
C ALA A 88 -1.12 8.99 -14.22
N ALA A 89 -1.10 9.65 -13.07
CA ALA A 89 -1.49 11.06 -12.96
C ALA A 89 -0.54 11.99 -13.73
N ASP A 90 0.77 11.73 -13.65
CA ASP A 90 1.78 12.51 -14.39
C ASP A 90 1.64 12.33 -15.90
N ALA A 91 1.39 11.09 -16.36
CA ALA A 91 1.11 10.82 -17.77
C ALA A 91 -0.16 11.54 -18.24
N ALA A 92 -1.24 11.51 -17.44
CA ALA A 92 -2.47 12.24 -17.76
C ALA A 92 -2.23 13.75 -17.89
N ARG A 93 -1.40 14.33 -17.00
CA ARG A 93 -1.00 15.74 -17.10
C ARG A 93 -0.19 16.01 -18.37
N ALA A 94 0.72 15.13 -18.74
CA ALA A 94 1.48 15.25 -19.99
C ALA A 94 0.59 15.24 -21.24
N ILE A 95 -0.42 14.36 -21.26
CA ILE A 95 -1.44 14.32 -22.32
C ILE A 95 -2.24 15.63 -22.37
N ALA A 96 -2.62 16.17 -21.22
CA ALA A 96 -3.33 17.46 -21.14
C ALA A 96 -2.47 18.65 -21.63
N GLU A 97 -1.15 18.55 -21.54
CA GLU A 97 -0.18 19.51 -22.10
C GLU A 97 0.08 19.29 -23.61
N GLY A 98 -0.56 18.31 -24.23
CA GLY A 98 -0.48 18.03 -25.67
C GLY A 98 0.54 16.96 -26.07
N ARG A 99 1.23 16.31 -25.12
CA ARG A 99 2.19 15.22 -25.40
C ARG A 99 1.48 13.87 -25.63
N LEU A 100 0.72 13.78 -26.72
CA LEU A 100 -0.13 12.63 -27.06
C LEU A 100 0.62 11.33 -27.36
N ASP A 101 1.94 11.36 -27.43
CA ASP A 101 2.85 10.21 -27.54
C ASP A 101 3.10 9.52 -26.18
N THR A 102 2.72 10.15 -25.07
CA THR A 102 2.88 9.58 -23.72
C THR A 102 2.05 8.30 -23.57
N ARG A 103 2.67 7.23 -23.06
CA ARG A 103 2.01 5.96 -22.74
C ARG A 103 2.39 5.49 -21.34
N LEU A 104 1.49 4.76 -20.71
CA LEU A 104 1.80 4.05 -19.47
C LEU A 104 2.50 2.73 -19.77
N GLU A 105 3.54 2.43 -19.00
CA GLU A 105 4.28 1.18 -19.11
C GLU A 105 3.42 0.01 -18.63
N PRO A 106 3.49 -1.16 -19.32
CA PRO A 106 2.82 -2.37 -18.86
C PRO A 106 3.26 -2.74 -17.45
N THR A 107 2.30 -3.20 -16.65
CA THR A 107 2.55 -3.61 -15.27
C THR A 107 2.13 -5.05 -15.07
N ASP A 108 2.93 -5.80 -14.31
CA ASP A 108 2.65 -7.20 -13.99
C ASP A 108 1.44 -7.37 -13.07
N ASP A 109 0.91 -6.27 -12.52
CA ASP A 109 -0.26 -6.31 -11.67
C ASP A 109 -1.55 -6.24 -12.50
N PRO A 110 -2.39 -7.29 -12.55
CA PRO A 110 -3.60 -7.30 -13.36
C PRO A 110 -4.60 -6.20 -13.00
N ASP A 111 -4.67 -5.77 -11.73
CA ASP A 111 -5.59 -4.69 -11.32
C ASP A 111 -5.13 -3.33 -11.89
N LEU A 112 -3.82 -3.11 -12.03
CA LEU A 112 -3.24 -1.91 -12.64
C LEU A 112 -3.06 -2.05 -14.15
N ASN A 113 -2.96 -3.27 -14.67
CA ASN A 113 -2.84 -3.54 -16.09
C ASN A 113 -4.13 -3.14 -16.81
N ALA A 114 -5.30 -3.46 -16.24
CA ALA A 114 -6.58 -3.02 -16.78
C ALA A 114 -6.69 -1.47 -16.86
N LEU A 115 -6.15 -0.76 -15.85
CA LEU A 115 -6.05 0.71 -15.88
C LEU A 115 -5.11 1.18 -16.99
N THR A 116 -3.93 0.57 -17.09
CA THR A 116 -2.91 0.89 -18.10
C THR A 116 -3.44 0.72 -19.52
N GLU A 117 -4.10 -0.40 -19.79
CA GLU A 117 -4.73 -0.69 -21.09
C GLU A 117 -5.83 0.32 -21.42
N SER A 118 -6.74 0.58 -20.47
CA SER A 118 -7.84 1.54 -20.67
C SER A 118 -7.33 2.97 -20.89
N PHE A 119 -6.29 3.38 -20.16
CA PHE A 119 -5.64 4.68 -20.34
C PHE A 119 -4.98 4.79 -21.72
N ASN A 120 -4.21 3.78 -22.12
CA ASN A 120 -3.52 3.80 -23.41
C ASN A 120 -4.51 3.76 -24.60
N ASP A 121 -5.63 3.03 -24.50
CA ASP A 121 -6.70 3.06 -25.51
C ASP A 121 -7.36 4.45 -25.62
N MET A 122 -7.64 5.10 -24.48
CA MET A 122 -8.16 6.46 -24.46
C MET A 122 -7.21 7.44 -25.16
N VAL A 123 -5.90 7.34 -24.90
CA VAL A 123 -4.90 8.21 -25.53
C VAL A 123 -4.80 7.93 -27.04
N ALA A 124 -4.83 6.67 -27.47
CA ALA A 124 -4.81 6.31 -28.88
C ALA A 124 -6.00 6.94 -29.64
N ARG A 125 -7.22 6.81 -29.08
CA ARG A 125 -8.42 7.42 -29.67
C ARG A 125 -8.37 8.94 -29.71
N LEU A 126 -7.76 9.57 -28.69
CA LEU A 126 -7.57 11.02 -28.66
C LEU A 126 -6.61 11.45 -29.77
N GLN A 127 -5.49 10.76 -29.94
CA GLN A 127 -4.51 11.03 -30.99
C GLN A 127 -5.14 10.91 -32.38
N ASP A 128 -5.86 9.82 -32.66
CA ASP A 128 -6.58 9.62 -33.92
C ASP A 128 -7.59 10.74 -34.22
N ARG A 129 -8.21 11.31 -33.18
CA ARG A 129 -9.16 12.40 -33.33
C ARG A 129 -8.45 13.70 -33.69
N VAL A 130 -7.38 14.04 -32.98
CA VAL A 130 -6.56 15.23 -33.26
C VAL A 130 -5.97 15.19 -34.67
N GLU A 131 -5.46 14.04 -35.12
CA GLU A 131 -4.91 13.88 -36.47
C GLU A 131 -5.96 14.00 -37.58
N ARG A 132 -7.22 13.63 -37.29
CA ARG A 132 -8.34 13.83 -38.23
C ARG A 132 -8.73 15.31 -38.33
N ASP A 133 -8.84 15.98 -37.19
CA ASP A 133 -9.20 17.39 -37.13
C ASP A 133 -8.14 18.26 -37.84
N ALA A 134 -6.85 17.92 -37.67
CA ALA A 134 -5.75 18.60 -38.35
C ALA A 134 -5.79 18.45 -39.88
N ARG A 135 -6.06 17.24 -40.39
CA ARG A 135 -6.21 16.98 -41.83
C ARG A 135 -7.38 17.75 -42.43
N PHE A 136 -8.54 17.73 -41.76
CA PHE A 136 -9.70 18.48 -42.20
C PHE A 136 -9.43 19.99 -42.31
N ALA A 137 -8.77 20.58 -41.32
CA ALA A 137 -8.38 21.99 -41.37
C ALA A 137 -7.42 22.31 -42.54
N SER A 138 -6.52 21.38 -42.85
CA SER A 138 -5.61 21.50 -44.00
C SER A 138 -6.37 21.44 -45.33
N ASP A 139 -7.28 20.48 -45.50
CA ASP A 139 -8.05 20.28 -46.72
C ASP A 139 -8.93 21.50 -47.03
N VAL A 140 -9.61 22.06 -46.02
CA VAL A 140 -10.42 23.27 -46.17
C VAL A 140 -9.57 24.49 -46.53
N SER A 141 -8.37 24.62 -45.95
CA SER A 141 -7.45 25.72 -46.27
C SER A 141 -6.95 25.65 -47.72
N HIS A 142 -6.83 24.45 -48.28
CA HIS A 142 -6.49 24.25 -49.68
C HIS A 142 -7.63 24.66 -50.62
N GLU A 143 -8.89 24.37 -50.29
CA GLU A 143 -10.04 24.77 -51.11
C GLU A 143 -10.30 26.28 -51.12
N LEU A 144 -10.12 26.98 -49.98
CA LEU A 144 -10.33 28.44 -49.91
C LEU A 144 -9.25 29.26 -50.62
N ARG A 145 -8.08 28.66 -50.89
CA ARG A 145 -6.95 29.32 -51.54
C ARG A 145 -6.91 29.08 -53.06
N SER A 146 -7.66 28.09 -53.55
CA SER A 146 -7.79 27.78 -54.97
C SER A 146 -8.94 28.54 -55.62
#